data_AF-A0A945EA37-F1
#
_entry.id   AF-A0A945EA37-F1
#
_cell.length_a   1.000
_cell.length_b   1.000
_cell.length_c   1.000
_cell.angle_alpha   90.00
_cell.angle_beta   90.00
_cell.angle_gamma   90.00
#
_symmetry.space_group_name_H-M   'P 1'
#
loop_
_entity.id
_entity.type
_entity.pdbx_description
1 polymer ?
#
loop_
_entity_poly.entity_id
_entity_poly.type
_entity_poly.pdbx_seq_one_letter_code
_entity_poly.pdbx_strand_id
1 'polypeptide(L)' 'LAPIHSKGDSVQHHGFGTKLVAQAEKIAKDNGYSKIAVISGVGVRGYYKRLRYRLVGTYMVKSLNNK' A
#
# COMPACT_ATOMS: atom_id res chain seq x y z
N LEU A 1 -27.18 25.14 -1.39
CA LEU A 1 -26.57 23.97 -2.06
C LEU A 1 -25.18 24.40 -2.52
N ALA A 2 -24.12 24.05 -1.79
CA ALA A 2 -22.75 24.41 -2.16
C ALA A 2 -22.22 23.43 -3.22
N PRO A 3 -21.44 23.89 -4.22
CA PRO A 3 -20.99 23.04 -5.31
C PRO A 3 -19.92 22.06 -4.81
N ILE A 4 -20.09 20.79 -5.17
CA ILE A 4 -19.17 19.71 -4.88
C ILE A 4 -18.03 19.72 -5.91
N HIS A 5 -16.81 19.78 -5.37
CA HIS A 5 -15.55 19.37 -5.98
C HIS A 5 -14.91 20.29 -7.03
N SER A 6 -14.23 21.33 -6.52
CA SER A 6 -13.04 21.85 -7.19
C SER A 6 -12.02 20.73 -7.34
N LYS A 7 -11.60 20.45 -8.58
CA LYS A 7 -10.49 19.54 -8.94
C LYS A 7 -9.30 19.79 -8.00
N GLY A 8 -9.14 18.94 -6.99
CA GLY A 8 -7.98 18.96 -6.12
C GLY A 8 -6.79 18.45 -6.91
N ASP A 9 -5.82 19.32 -7.16
CA ASP A 9 -4.54 18.95 -7.74
C ASP A 9 -4.00 17.71 -7.04
N SER A 10 -3.79 16.69 -7.87
CA SER A 10 -3.80 15.30 -7.47
C SER A 10 -2.48 14.92 -6.76
N VAL A 11 -2.47 15.05 -5.43
CA VAL A 11 -1.40 14.51 -4.56
C VAL A 11 -1.14 13.01 -4.83
N GLN A 12 -2.12 12.32 -5.42
CA GLN A 12 -2.06 10.93 -5.85
C GLN A 12 -0.98 10.62 -6.93
N HIS A 13 -0.36 11.62 -7.58
CA HIS A 13 0.68 11.40 -8.60
C HIS A 13 2.13 11.63 -8.12
N HIS A 14 2.35 11.98 -6.85
CA HIS A 14 3.69 12.32 -6.35
C HIS A 14 4.50 11.12 -5.82
N GLY A 15 3.96 9.89 -5.92
CA GLY A 15 4.67 8.67 -5.53
C GLY A 15 4.87 8.48 -4.01
N PHE A 16 4.33 9.37 -3.17
CA PHE A 16 4.46 9.29 -1.72
C PHE A 16 3.90 7.99 -1.14
N GLY A 17 2.77 7.50 -1.65
CA GLY A 17 2.21 6.22 -1.21
C GLY A 17 3.20 5.06 -1.35
N THR A 18 3.91 5.00 -2.47
CA THR A 18 4.90 3.94 -2.71
C THR A 18 6.13 4.11 -1.83
N LYS A 19 6.57 5.35 -1.58
CA LYS A 19 7.66 5.64 -0.64
C LYS A 19 7.32 5.22 0.79
N LEU A 20 6.10 5.51 1.24
CA LEU A 20 5.61 5.14 2.57
C LEU A 20 5.51 3.62 2.72
N VAL A 21 4.97 2.91 1.72
CA VAL A 21 4.92 1.45 1.72
C VAL A 21 6.33 0.86 1.77
N ALA A 22 7.27 1.38 0.97
CA ALA A 22 8.66 0.92 1.00
C ALA A 22 9.32 1.14 2.37
N GLN A 23 9.06 2.28 3.02
CA GLN A 23 9.58 2.55 4.35
C GLN A 23 8.96 1.62 5.40
N ALA A 24 7.66 1.33 5.32
CA ALA A 24 7.01 0.37 6.20
C ALA A 24 7.58 -1.05 6.02
N GLU A 25 7.82 -1.48 4.77
CA GLU A 25 8.50 -2.76 4.48
C GLU A 25 9.90 -2.80 5.09
N LYS A 26 10.68 -1.71 4.98
CA LYS A 26 12.02 -1.60 5.59
C LYS A 26 11.95 -1.74 7.10
N ILE A 27 11.09 -0.96 7.77
CA ILE A 27 10.93 -1.01 9.24
C ILE A 27 10.53 -2.42 9.68
N ALA A 28 9.60 -3.05 8.98
CA ALA A 28 9.18 -4.42 9.30
C ALA A 28 10.34 -5.43 9.17
N LYS A 29 11.14 -5.33 8.11
CA LYS A 29 12.34 -6.16 7.93
C LYS A 29 13.37 -5.94 9.03
N ASP A 30 13.67 -4.68 9.36
CA ASP A 30 14.67 -4.31 10.37
C ASP A 30 14.27 -4.82 11.77
N ASN A 31 12.97 -5.02 12.01
CA ASN A 31 12.44 -5.60 13.26
C ASN A 31 12.26 -7.14 13.20
N GLY A 32 12.76 -7.81 12.16
CA GLY A 32 12.72 -9.27 12.05
C GLY A 32 11.38 -9.86 11.61
N TYR A 33 10.44 -9.06 11.09
CA TYR A 33 9.18 -9.58 10.58
C TYR A 33 9.34 -10.21 9.20
N SER A 34 8.75 -11.38 9.02
CA SER A 34 8.83 -12.17 7.78
C SER A 34 7.74 -11.84 6.76
N LYS A 35 6.69 -11.12 7.17
CA LYS A 35 5.54 -10.76 6.34
C LYS A 35 4.93 -9.44 6.78
N ILE A 36 4.29 -8.76 5.83
CA ILE A 36 3.47 -7.56 6.06
C ILE A 36 2.08 -7.77 5.47
N ALA A 37 1.06 -7.30 6.18
CA ALA A 37 -0.34 -7.38 5.79
C ALA A 37 -0.96 -5.98 5.81
N VAL A 38 -1.70 -5.65 4.76
CA VAL A 38 -2.36 -4.35 4.59
C VAL A 38 -3.86 -4.54 4.52
N ILE A 39 -4.59 -3.81 5.37
CA ILE A 39 -6.05 -3.68 5.28
C ILE A 39 -6.35 -2.83 4.04
N SER A 40 -7.02 -3.42 3.06
CA SER A 40 -7.17 -2.81 1.73
C SER A 40 -8.61 -2.91 1.25
N GLY A 41 -9.21 -1.75 0.96
CA GLY A 41 -10.50 -1.68 0.27
C GLY A 41 -10.43 -2.32 -1.12
N VAL A 42 -11.53 -2.91 -1.59
CA VAL A 42 -11.57 -3.69 -2.84
C VAL A 42 -11.01 -2.91 -4.03
N GLY A 43 -11.37 -1.63 -4.18
CA GLY A 43 -10.94 -0.77 -5.29
C GLY A 43 -9.45 -0.43 -5.32
N VAL A 44 -8.73 -0.55 -4.20
CA VAL A 44 -7.30 -0.21 -4.11
C VAL A 44 -6.38 -1.43 -4.13
N ARG A 45 -6.92 -2.66 -4.20
CA ARG A 45 -6.13 -3.90 -4.27
C ARG A 45 -5.19 -3.92 -5.47
N GLY A 46 -5.59 -3.32 -6.60
CA GLY A 46 -4.76 -3.22 -7.81
C GLY A 46 -3.43 -2.50 -7.58
N TYR A 47 -3.42 -1.47 -6.72
CA TYR A 47 -2.22 -0.76 -6.32
C TYR A 47 -1.22 -1.69 -5.61
N TYR A 48 -1.68 -2.42 -4.59
CA TYR A 48 -0.83 -3.35 -3.84
C TYR A 48 -0.39 -4.56 -4.68
N LYS A 49 -1.22 -5.03 -5.61
CA LYS A 49 -0.83 -6.10 -6.56
C LYS A 49 0.38 -5.70 -7.41
N ARG A 50 0.46 -4.45 -7.87
CA ARG A 50 1.64 -3.92 -8.59
C ARG A 50 2.90 -3.94 -7.74
N LEU A 51 2.76 -3.81 -6.42
CA LEU A 51 3.85 -3.90 -5.43
C LEU A 51 4.14 -5.35 -4.98
N ARG A 52 3.60 -6.35 -5.69
CA ARG A 52 3.77 -7.80 -5.44
C ARG A 52 3.10 -8.33 -4.16
N TYR A 53 2.11 -7.61 -3.64
CA TYR A 53 1.23 -8.16 -2.61
C TYR A 53 0.20 -9.10 -3.23
N ARG A 54 -0.22 -10.10 -2.46
CA ARG A 54 -1.24 -11.08 -2.83
C ARG A 54 -2.43 -10.97 -1.88
N LEU A 55 -3.63 -11.20 -2.40
CA LEU A 55 -4.82 -11.24 -1.56
C LEU A 55 -4.82 -12.52 -0.73
N VAL A 56 -4.89 -12.39 0.60
CA VAL A 56 -5.04 -13.51 1.54
C VAL A 56 -6.18 -13.14 2.49
N GLY A 57 -7.33 -13.80 2.32
CA GLY A 57 -8.56 -13.42 3.01
C GLY A 57 -8.96 -11.98 2.67
N THR A 58 -9.08 -11.13 3.69
CA THR A 58 -9.44 -9.71 3.55
C THR A 58 -8.23 -8.78 3.39
N TYR A 59 -7.01 -9.31 3.49
CA TYR A 59 -5.76 -8.54 3.54
C TYR A 59 -4.94 -8.67 2.25
N MET A 60 -4.15 -7.64 1.95
CA MET A 60 -3.07 -7.72 0.97
C MET A 60 -1.78 -8.08 1.71
N VAL A 61 -1.17 -9.22 1.40
CA VAL A 61 -0.01 -9.77 2.12
C VAL A 61 1.20 -9.88 1.21
N LYS A 62 2.38 -9.54 1.74
CA LYS A 62 3.67 -9.71 1.06
C LYS A 62 4.68 -10.35 2.02
N SER A 63 5.44 -11.31 1.51
CA SER A 63 6.59 -11.88 2.23
C SER A 63 7.77 -10.91 2.15
N LEU A 64 8.44 -10.70 3.27
CA LEU A 64 9.59 -9.79 3.39
C LEU A 64 10.93 -10.53 3.43
N ASN A 65 10.92 -11.86 3.57
CA ASN A 65 12.14 -12.67 3.58
C ASN A 65 12.87 -12.56 2.23
N ASN A 66 14.16 -12.22 2.28
CA ASN A 66 15.06 -12.55 1.18
C ASN A 66 15.31 -14.06 1.24
N LYS A 67 15.08 -14.75 0.12
CA LYS A 67 15.85 -15.96 -0.17
C LYS A 67 17.23 -15.52 -0.65
#